data_AF-V2XSV9-F1
#
_entry.id   AF-V2XSV9-F1
#
_cell.length_a   1.000
_cell.length_b   1.000
_cell.length_c   1.000
_cell.angle_alpha   90.00
_cell.angle_beta   90.00
_cell.angle_gamma   90.00
#
_symmetry.space_group_name_H-M   'P 1'
#
loop_
_entity.id
_entity.type
_entity.pdbx_description
1 polymer ?
#
loop_
_entity_poly.entity_id
_entity_poly.type
_entity_poly.pdbx_seq_one_letter_code
_entity_poly.pdbx_strand_id
1 'polypeptide(L)'
;MKAEKDQQAKWSSRICAFSQAVIQNGIESSIATTYAAGLWCFHKFCDLMSVDEDLRMPADKTLMTAFVRFFLGSKNRGTIKTWLLGLWQWHILNDTLWEEYDWLKLTHTSANKAGSHHKRDPRPPLTRQHLAVLKCRLDLTKHQDAAIYACAASTTYGCCHLGKTTVPSKSKFNSKRHITQ
;
A
#
# COMPACT_ATOMS: atom_id res chain seq x y z
N MET A 1 -6.53 -19.75 -21.00
CA MET A 1 -7.49 -20.84 -21.30
C MET A 1 -6.93 -22.26 -21.40
N LYS A 2 -5.69 -22.50 -21.89
CA LYS A 2 -5.13 -23.88 -21.95
C LYS A 2 -4.49 -24.35 -20.63
N ALA A 3 -3.78 -23.46 -19.93
CA ALA A 3 -3.16 -23.75 -18.62
C ALA A 3 -4.19 -24.00 -17.49
N GLU A 4 -5.28 -23.24 -17.48
CA GLU A 4 -6.37 -23.35 -16.51
C GLU A 4 -7.09 -24.71 -16.58
N LYS A 5 -7.17 -25.31 -17.79
CA LYS A 5 -7.73 -26.66 -17.98
C LYS A 5 -6.78 -27.77 -17.53
N ASP A 6 -5.46 -27.54 -17.60
CA ASP A 6 -4.46 -28.55 -17.26
C ASP A 6 -4.20 -28.65 -15.74
N GLN A 7 -4.35 -27.57 -14.98
CA GLN A 7 -4.28 -27.61 -13.50
C GLN A 7 -5.55 -28.16 -12.86
N GLN A 8 -6.73 -27.86 -13.43
CA GLN A 8 -8.02 -28.41 -12.98
C GLN A 8 -8.09 -29.93 -13.12
N ALA A 9 -7.28 -30.52 -14.01
CA ALA A 9 -7.23 -31.97 -14.24
C ALA A 9 -6.50 -32.77 -13.15
N LYS A 10 -5.67 -32.11 -12.31
CA LYS A 10 -4.83 -32.81 -11.31
C LYS A 10 -5.44 -32.84 -9.91
N TRP A 11 -6.24 -31.85 -9.53
CA TRP A 11 -6.75 -31.69 -8.17
C TRP A 11 -8.26 -31.45 -8.16
N SER A 12 -8.95 -31.97 -7.13
CA SER A 12 -10.38 -31.72 -6.95
C SER A 12 -10.66 -30.22 -6.75
N SER A 13 -11.82 -29.75 -7.20
CA SER A 13 -12.25 -28.35 -7.06
C SER A 13 -12.16 -27.82 -5.62
N ARG A 14 -12.42 -28.69 -4.63
CA ARG A 14 -12.32 -28.37 -3.21
C ARG A 14 -10.89 -28.04 -2.77
N ILE A 15 -9.88 -28.74 -3.30
CA ILE A 15 -8.47 -28.47 -3.00
C ILE A 15 -8.04 -27.13 -3.60
N CYS A 16 -8.43 -26.86 -4.85
CA CYS A 16 -8.18 -25.58 -5.50
C CYS A 16 -8.81 -24.41 -4.71
N ALA A 17 -10.06 -24.56 -4.26
CA ALA A 17 -10.76 -23.57 -3.47
C ALA A 17 -10.07 -23.29 -2.11
N PHE A 18 -9.60 -24.34 -1.42
CA PHE A 18 -8.84 -24.16 -0.18
C PHE A 18 -7.51 -23.44 -0.42
N SER A 19 -6.80 -23.77 -1.49
CA SER A 19 -5.56 -23.08 -1.87
C SER A 19 -5.81 -21.58 -2.11
N GLN A 20 -6.82 -21.24 -2.91
CA GLN A 20 -7.17 -19.85 -3.20
C GLN A 20 -7.60 -19.08 -1.95
N ALA A 21 -8.38 -19.69 -1.05
CA ALA A 21 -8.81 -19.06 0.19
C ALA A 21 -7.62 -18.70 1.10
N VAL A 22 -6.59 -19.54 1.19
CA VAL A 22 -5.38 -19.25 1.97
C VAL A 22 -4.62 -18.06 1.37
N ILE A 23 -4.49 -18.00 0.05
CA ILE A 23 -3.81 -16.90 -0.66
C ILE A 23 -4.56 -15.58 -0.44
N GLN A 24 -5.89 -15.58 -0.56
CA GLN A 24 -6.72 -14.39 -0.36
C GLN A 24 -6.68 -13.90 1.10
N ASN A 25 -6.76 -14.82 2.06
CA ASN A 25 -6.73 -14.48 3.49
C ASN A 25 -5.35 -14.03 3.98
N GLY A 26 -4.28 -14.35 3.26
CA GLY A 26 -2.92 -13.92 3.60
C GLY A 26 -2.70 -12.41 3.45
N ILE A 27 -3.60 -11.68 2.78
CA ILE A 27 -3.45 -10.26 2.49
C ILE A 27 -4.12 -9.43 3.59
N GLU A 28 -3.36 -8.52 4.21
CA GLU A 28 -3.91 -7.56 5.16
C GLU A 28 -4.91 -6.61 4.46
N SER A 29 -6.06 -6.37 5.09
CA SER A 29 -7.13 -5.51 4.54
C SER A 29 -6.65 -4.13 4.03
N SER A 30 -5.69 -3.52 4.72
CA SER A 30 -5.10 -2.22 4.34
C SER A 30 -4.27 -2.30 3.04
N ILE A 31 -3.61 -3.43 2.83
CA ILE A 31 -2.82 -3.71 1.62
C ILE A 31 -3.75 -4.06 0.47
N ALA A 32 -4.79 -4.85 0.73
CA ALA A 32 -5.80 -5.24 -0.27
C ALA A 32 -6.45 -4.03 -0.93
N THR A 33 -6.83 -3.00 -0.16
CA THR A 33 -7.40 -1.77 -0.73
C THR A 33 -6.41 -1.03 -1.63
N THR A 34 -5.12 -1.06 -1.29
CA THR A 34 -4.10 -0.36 -2.06
C THR A 34 -3.78 -1.10 -3.37
N TYR A 35 -3.79 -2.43 -3.34
CA TYR A 35 -3.65 -3.27 -4.53
C TYR A 35 -4.87 -3.15 -5.46
N ALA A 36 -6.09 -3.16 -4.90
CA ALA A 36 -7.32 -2.95 -5.65
C ALA A 36 -7.33 -1.59 -6.37
N ALA A 37 -6.84 -0.53 -5.72
CA ALA A 37 -6.69 0.78 -6.36
C ALA A 37 -5.71 0.75 -7.55
N GLY A 38 -4.66 -0.07 -7.48
CA GLY A 38 -3.73 -0.27 -8.59
C GLY A 38 -4.36 -0.97 -9.79
N LEU A 39 -5.14 -2.02 -9.53
CA LEU A 39 -5.87 -2.75 -10.56
C LEU A 39 -6.91 -1.85 -11.24
N TRP A 40 -7.64 -1.05 -10.45
CA TRP A 40 -8.58 -0.07 -10.99
C TRP A 40 -7.89 0.96 -11.91
N CYS A 41 -6.74 1.50 -11.49
CA CYS A 41 -5.96 2.43 -12.32
C CYS A 41 -5.50 1.78 -13.62
N PHE A 42 -5.17 0.49 -13.60
CA PHE A 42 -4.76 -0.25 -14.78
C PHE A 42 -5.90 -0.46 -15.77
N HIS A 43 -7.06 -0.94 -15.31
CA HIS A 43 -8.23 -1.08 -16.19
C HIS A 43 -8.64 0.26 -16.79
N LYS A 44 -8.63 1.33 -16.00
CA LYS A 44 -8.89 2.67 -16.52
C LYS A 44 -7.89 3.11 -17.59
N PHE A 45 -6.61 2.77 -17.43
CA PHE A 45 -5.60 3.00 -18.46
C PHE A 45 -5.90 2.16 -19.72
N CYS A 46 -6.25 0.88 -19.57
CA CYS A 46 -6.61 0.02 -20.69
C CYS A 46 -7.83 0.55 -21.44
N ASP A 47 -8.86 1.02 -20.74
CA ASP A 47 -10.05 1.64 -21.35
C ASP A 47 -9.66 2.89 -22.17
N LEU A 48 -8.77 3.73 -21.64
CA LEU A 48 -8.28 4.94 -22.33
C LEU A 48 -7.43 4.65 -23.56
N MET A 49 -6.73 3.51 -23.57
CA MET A 49 -5.90 3.06 -24.68
C MET A 49 -6.65 2.11 -25.63
N SER A 50 -7.96 1.93 -25.43
CA SER A 50 -8.80 1.01 -26.21
C SER A 50 -8.27 -0.43 -26.26
N VAL A 51 -7.77 -0.94 -25.13
CA VAL A 51 -7.32 -2.32 -25.00
C VAL A 51 -8.50 -3.19 -24.56
N ASP A 52 -8.88 -4.14 -25.41
CA ASP A 52 -9.93 -5.12 -25.12
C ASP A 52 -9.63 -5.89 -23.82
N GLU A 53 -10.69 -6.26 -23.10
CA GLU A 53 -10.58 -6.91 -21.79
C GLU A 53 -9.84 -8.25 -21.86
N ASP A 54 -10.04 -8.99 -22.94
CA ASP A 54 -9.38 -10.27 -23.20
C ASP A 54 -7.85 -10.14 -23.36
N LEU A 55 -7.35 -8.95 -23.72
CA LEU A 55 -5.93 -8.67 -23.90
C LEU A 55 -5.27 -8.10 -22.62
N ARG A 56 -6.05 -7.85 -21.56
CA ARG A 56 -5.54 -7.30 -20.30
C ARG A 56 -4.84 -8.35 -19.44
N MET A 57 -5.14 -9.64 -19.66
CA MET A 57 -4.54 -10.76 -18.93
C MET A 57 -4.19 -11.92 -19.88
N PRO A 58 -2.93 -12.40 -19.88
CA PRO A 58 -1.78 -11.87 -19.16
C PRO A 58 -1.33 -10.50 -19.70
N ALA A 59 -1.04 -9.54 -18.81
CA ALA A 59 -0.47 -8.27 -19.19
C ALA A 59 0.96 -8.46 -19.74
N ASP A 60 1.14 -8.25 -21.05
CA ASP A 60 2.46 -8.28 -21.68
C ASP A 60 3.35 -7.15 -21.16
N LYS A 61 4.68 -7.34 -21.25
CA LYS A 61 5.70 -6.34 -20.97
C LYS A 61 5.40 -5.00 -21.63
N THR A 62 4.94 -5.01 -22.87
CA THR A 62 4.63 -3.78 -23.62
C THR A 62 3.48 -3.02 -22.97
N LEU A 63 2.41 -3.71 -22.59
CA LEU A 63 1.25 -3.11 -21.94
C LEU A 63 1.60 -2.55 -20.57
N MET A 64 2.40 -3.29 -19.79
CA MET A 64 2.83 -2.86 -18.46
C MET A 64 3.79 -1.65 -18.49
N THR A 65 4.74 -1.65 -19.42
CA THR A 65 5.66 -0.51 -19.59
C THR A 65 4.94 0.73 -20.12
N ALA A 66 3.96 0.56 -21.01
CA ALA A 66 3.08 1.64 -21.46
C ALA A 66 2.25 2.22 -20.30
N PHE A 67 1.68 1.35 -19.46
CA PHE A 67 0.97 1.76 -18.24
C PHE A 67 1.86 2.61 -17.33
N VAL A 68 3.09 2.16 -17.06
CA VAL A 68 4.01 2.96 -16.23
C VAL A 68 4.39 4.28 -16.91
N ARG A 69 4.60 4.26 -18.24
CA ARG A 69 4.90 5.48 -19.01
C ARG A 69 3.77 6.50 -18.94
N PHE A 70 2.52 6.06 -18.92
CA PHE A 70 1.35 6.94 -18.81
C PHE A 70 1.32 7.72 -17.50
N PHE A 71 1.71 7.09 -16.39
CA PHE A 71 1.75 7.73 -15.06
C PHE A 71 3.12 8.32 -14.69
N LEU A 72 4.09 8.24 -15.60
CA LEU A 72 5.45 8.68 -15.37
C LEU A 72 5.48 10.20 -15.10
N GLY A 73 6.11 10.62 -14.00
CA GLY A 73 6.18 12.02 -13.59
C GLY A 73 4.89 12.57 -12.95
N SER A 74 3.73 11.96 -13.18
CA SER A 74 2.48 12.32 -12.48
C SER A 74 2.39 11.72 -11.09
N LYS A 75 2.89 10.48 -10.92
CA LYS A 75 2.86 9.76 -9.64
C LYS A 75 4.27 9.49 -9.12
N ASN A 76 4.38 9.36 -7.80
CA ASN A 76 5.63 8.97 -7.17
C ASN A 76 5.96 7.49 -7.44
N ARG A 77 7.24 7.12 -7.30
CA ARG A 77 7.73 5.76 -7.50
C ARG A 77 7.00 4.72 -6.61
N GLY A 78 6.73 5.07 -5.36
CA GLY A 78 6.09 4.17 -4.40
C GLY A 78 4.70 3.76 -4.84
N THR A 79 3.89 4.71 -5.31
CA THR A 79 2.55 4.47 -5.84
C THR A 79 2.58 3.54 -7.05
N ILE A 80 3.44 3.81 -8.04
CA ILE A 80 3.56 2.95 -9.22
C ILE A 80 4.01 1.53 -8.83
N LYS A 81 4.93 1.41 -7.87
CA LYS A 81 5.35 0.10 -7.34
C LYS A 81 4.17 -0.64 -6.71
N THR A 82 3.38 0.01 -5.88
CA THR A 82 2.24 -0.63 -5.24
C THR A 82 1.17 -1.04 -6.26
N TRP A 83 0.99 -0.27 -7.32
CA TRP A 83 0.09 -0.66 -8.41
C TRP A 83 0.58 -1.90 -9.15
N LEU A 84 1.87 -1.96 -9.49
CA LEU A 84 2.47 -3.15 -10.12
C LEU A 84 2.39 -4.39 -9.24
N LEU A 85 2.52 -4.25 -7.90
CA LEU A 85 2.28 -5.34 -6.96
C LEU A 85 0.82 -5.80 -6.96
N GLY A 86 -0.13 -4.88 -7.14
CA GLY A 86 -1.53 -5.22 -7.32
C GLY A 86 -1.79 -6.02 -8.61
N LEU A 87 -1.16 -5.64 -9.73
CA LEU A 87 -1.23 -6.42 -10.97
C LEU A 87 -0.59 -7.80 -10.81
N TRP A 88 0.58 -7.87 -10.17
CA TRP A 88 1.26 -9.14 -9.90
C TRP A 88 0.37 -10.08 -9.08
N GLN A 89 -0.26 -9.55 -8.03
CA GLN A 89 -1.19 -10.32 -7.20
C GLN A 89 -2.41 -10.77 -8.00
N TRP A 90 -2.94 -9.91 -8.88
CA TRP A 90 -4.05 -10.28 -9.76
C TRP A 90 -3.65 -11.41 -10.72
N HIS A 91 -2.44 -11.37 -11.28
CA HIS A 91 -1.92 -12.47 -12.11
C HIS A 91 -1.81 -13.79 -11.35
N ILE A 92 -1.29 -13.75 -10.11
CA ILE A 92 -1.18 -14.93 -9.24
C ILE A 92 -2.56 -15.51 -8.93
N LEU A 93 -3.55 -14.67 -8.62
CA LEU A 93 -4.90 -15.13 -8.28
C LEU A 93 -5.61 -15.81 -9.47
N ASN A 94 -5.24 -15.46 -10.70
CA ASN A 94 -5.78 -16.03 -11.92
C ASN A 94 -4.86 -17.11 -12.54
N ASP A 95 -3.87 -17.60 -11.79
CA ASP A 95 -2.92 -18.62 -12.24
C ASP A 95 -2.27 -18.31 -13.60
N THR A 96 -2.01 -17.02 -13.85
CA THR A 96 -1.38 -16.55 -15.09
C THR A 96 0.11 -16.30 -14.88
N LEU A 97 0.89 -16.55 -15.93
CA LEU A 97 2.33 -16.34 -15.87
C LEU A 97 2.62 -14.85 -15.64
N TRP A 98 3.42 -14.56 -14.61
CA TRP A 98 4.06 -13.28 -14.43
C TRP A 98 5.56 -13.46 -14.61
N GLU A 99 6.06 -12.99 -15.74
CA GLU A 99 7.48 -13.07 -16.03
C GLU A 99 8.19 -11.91 -15.31
N GLU A 100 8.88 -12.22 -14.21
CA GLU A 100 9.74 -11.25 -13.54
C GLU A 100 10.99 -11.01 -14.39
N TYR A 101 11.05 -9.85 -15.03
CA TYR A 101 12.15 -9.47 -15.90
C TYR A 101 12.93 -8.26 -15.35
N ASP A 102 14.16 -8.08 -15.83
CA ASP A 102 14.97 -6.88 -15.62
C ASP A 102 14.29 -5.58 -16.09
N TRP A 103 13.29 -5.65 -16.97
CA TRP A 103 12.55 -4.46 -17.40
C TRP A 103 11.77 -3.80 -16.25
N LEU A 104 11.33 -4.55 -15.24
CA LEU A 104 10.63 -3.98 -14.09
C LEU A 104 11.57 -3.07 -13.29
N LYS A 105 12.84 -3.50 -13.13
CA LYS A 105 13.90 -2.70 -12.48
C LYS A 105 14.19 -1.42 -13.28
N LEU A 106 14.30 -1.51 -14.60
CA LEU A 106 14.49 -0.36 -15.48
C LEU A 106 13.30 0.61 -15.38
N THR A 107 12.09 0.07 -15.38
CA THR A 107 10.84 0.83 -15.28
C THR A 107 10.73 1.58 -13.96
N HIS A 108 11.11 0.93 -12.85
CA HIS A 108 11.22 1.60 -11.55
C HIS A 108 12.28 2.71 -11.53
N THR A 109 13.40 2.49 -12.22
CA THR A 109 14.47 3.49 -12.32
C THR A 109 13.99 4.72 -13.07
N SER A 110 13.30 4.53 -14.20
CA SER A 110 12.67 5.60 -14.97
C SER A 110 11.61 6.34 -14.15
N ALA A 111 10.76 5.62 -13.43
CA ALA A 111 9.76 6.22 -12.54
C ALA A 111 10.39 7.03 -11.40
N ASN A 112 11.52 6.58 -10.86
CA ASN A 112 12.24 7.32 -9.83
C ASN A 112 12.81 8.63 -10.36
N LYS A 113 13.43 8.60 -11.55
CA LYS A 113 14.00 9.79 -12.19
C LYS A 113 12.92 10.82 -12.49
N ALA A 114 11.84 10.40 -13.14
CA ALA A 114 10.73 11.29 -13.50
C ALA A 114 9.94 11.79 -12.27
N GLY A 115 9.80 10.96 -11.23
CA GLY A 115 9.09 11.31 -10.00
C GLY A 115 9.94 12.02 -8.95
N SER A 116 11.18 12.39 -9.26
CA SER A 116 12.11 13.03 -8.31
C SER A 116 11.55 14.33 -7.73
N HIS A 117 10.80 15.10 -8.51
CA HIS A 117 10.11 16.31 -8.05
C HIS A 117 9.01 16.03 -7.00
N HIS A 118 8.45 14.81 -6.94
CA HIS A 118 7.48 14.45 -5.88
C HIS A 118 8.14 14.15 -4.53
N LYS A 119 9.48 14.10 -4.48
CA LYS A 119 10.21 13.86 -3.25
C LYS A 119 10.13 15.11 -2.38
N ARG A 120 9.42 15.00 -1.25
CA ARG A 120 9.40 16.05 -0.24
C ARG A 120 10.74 16.11 0.49
N ASP A 121 11.11 17.33 0.87
CA ASP A 121 12.27 17.52 1.73
C ASP A 121 12.10 16.77 3.05
N PRO A 122 13.21 16.30 3.65
CA PRO A 122 13.19 15.70 4.98
C PRO A 122 12.49 16.64 5.96
N ARG A 123 11.52 16.10 6.73
CA ARG A 123 10.86 16.89 7.78
C ARG A 123 11.88 17.22 8.87
N PRO A 124 11.89 18.46 9.41
CA PRO A 124 12.78 18.81 10.49
C PRO A 124 12.52 17.92 11.72
N PRO A 125 13.56 17.57 12.49
CA PRO A 125 13.40 16.76 13.69
C PRO A 125 12.58 17.52 14.74
N LEU A 126 11.82 16.77 15.54
CA LEU A 126 11.08 17.35 16.66
C LEU A 126 12.05 17.58 17.83
N THR A 127 12.23 18.84 18.22
CA THR A 127 13.21 19.24 19.23
C THR A 127 12.57 19.37 20.62
N ARG A 128 13.41 19.37 21.68
CA ARG A 128 12.97 19.65 23.05
C ARG A 128 12.28 21.02 23.19
N GLN A 129 12.65 21.99 22.34
CA GLN A 129 12.01 23.30 22.32
C GLN A 129 10.55 23.21 21.90
N HIS A 130 10.22 22.37 20.92
CA HIS A 130 8.82 22.13 20.53
C HIS A 130 8.01 21.55 21.69
N LEU A 131 8.59 20.61 22.45
CA LEU A 131 7.94 20.06 23.65
C LEU A 131 7.79 21.10 24.77
N ALA A 132 8.78 21.97 24.97
CA ALA A 132 8.71 23.03 25.97
C ALA A 132 7.60 24.05 25.63
N VAL A 133 7.51 24.47 24.38
CA VAL A 133 6.43 25.36 23.90
C VAL A 133 5.06 24.69 24.06
N LEU A 134 4.96 23.41 23.71
CA LEU A 134 3.73 22.63 23.89
C LEU A 134 3.32 22.58 25.37
N LYS A 135 4.27 22.30 26.27
CA LYS A 135 4.03 22.28 27.72
C LYS A 135 3.55 23.62 28.26
N CYS A 136 4.13 24.73 27.80
CA CYS A 136 3.75 26.07 28.26
C CYS A 136 2.33 26.49 27.82
N ARG A 137 1.77 25.85 26.80
CA ARG A 137 0.42 26.16 26.28
C ARG A 137 -0.66 25.20 26.78
N LEU A 138 -0.27 24.09 27.41
CA LEU A 138 -1.19 23.08 27.94
C LEU A 138 -1.38 23.27 29.44
N ASP A 139 -2.60 23.07 29.91
CA ASP A 139 -2.92 23.11 31.34
C ASP A 139 -2.86 21.70 31.91
N LEU A 140 -1.73 21.35 32.54
CA LEU A 140 -1.50 20.00 33.08
C LEU A 140 -2.43 19.63 34.25
N THR A 141 -3.23 20.57 34.77
CA THR A 141 -4.30 20.23 35.73
C THR A 141 -5.48 19.53 35.06
N LYS A 142 -5.66 19.73 33.74
CA LYS A 142 -6.67 19.05 32.94
C LYS A 142 -6.12 17.71 32.46
N HIS A 143 -6.84 16.64 32.82
CA HIS A 143 -6.59 15.26 32.39
C HIS A 143 -6.31 15.10 30.87
N GLN A 144 -7.03 15.80 29.99
CA GLN A 144 -6.85 15.76 28.53
C GLN A 144 -5.51 16.36 28.10
N ASP A 145 -5.20 17.56 28.59
CA ASP A 145 -3.95 18.28 28.26
C ASP A 145 -2.73 17.53 28.80
N ALA A 146 -2.83 16.96 30.00
CA ALA A 146 -1.81 16.08 30.57
C ALA A 146 -1.58 14.84 29.71
N ALA A 147 -2.64 14.19 29.21
CA ALA A 147 -2.53 13.04 28.33
C ALA A 147 -1.91 13.38 26.97
N ILE A 148 -2.25 14.53 26.38
CA ILE A 148 -1.65 15.04 25.13
C ILE A 148 -0.15 15.24 25.32
N TYR A 149 0.25 15.90 26.43
CA TYR A 149 1.66 16.13 26.72
C TYR A 149 2.43 14.82 26.96
N ALA A 150 1.85 13.88 27.72
CA ALA A 150 2.45 12.56 27.94
C ALA A 150 2.65 11.80 26.62
N CYS A 151 1.65 11.77 25.74
CA CYS A 151 1.77 11.14 24.42
C CYS A 151 2.87 11.79 23.58
N ALA A 152 2.94 13.13 23.54
CA ALA A 152 3.96 13.86 22.79
C ALA A 152 5.37 13.57 23.32
N ALA A 153 5.55 13.60 24.65
CA ALA A 153 6.82 13.31 25.30
C ALA A 153 7.26 11.86 25.05
N SER A 154 6.39 10.88 25.30
CA SER A 154 6.70 9.46 25.07
C SER A 154 7.02 9.15 23.61
N THR A 155 6.32 9.78 22.67
CA THR A 155 6.60 9.61 21.23
C THR A 155 7.97 10.17 20.86
N THR A 156 8.30 11.35 21.39
CA THR A 156 9.56 12.05 21.07
C THR A 156 10.77 11.36 21.70
N TYR A 157 10.72 11.08 23.00
CA TYR A 157 11.82 10.45 23.72
C TYR A 157 11.95 8.95 23.42
N GLY A 158 10.84 8.28 23.09
CA GLY A 158 10.85 6.89 22.67
C GLY A 158 11.14 6.70 21.18
N CYS A 159 11.37 7.78 20.41
CA CYS A 159 11.51 7.74 18.95
C CYS A 159 10.43 6.90 18.25
N CYS A 160 9.20 6.95 18.79
CA CYS A 160 8.10 6.11 18.34
C CYS A 160 7.26 6.83 17.27
N HIS A 161 6.55 6.07 16.44
CA HIS A 161 5.50 6.63 15.60
C HIS A 161 4.26 6.94 16.45
N LEU A 162 3.55 8.04 16.15
CA LEU A 162 2.29 8.43 16.83
C LEU A 162 1.26 7.29 16.89
N GLY A 163 1.20 6.44 15.87
CA GLY A 163 0.29 5.30 15.86
C GLY A 163 0.57 4.23 16.92
N LYS A 164 1.71 4.29 17.63
CA LYS A 164 2.02 3.42 18.77
C LYS A 164 1.57 3.99 20.11
N THR A 165 1.52 5.31 20.23
CA THR A 165 1.17 6.04 21.47
C THR A 165 -0.27 6.52 21.47
N THR A 166 -0.93 6.51 20.31
CA THR A 166 -2.31 6.99 20.14
C THR A 166 -3.20 5.95 19.46
N VAL A 167 -4.49 6.02 19.74
CA VAL A 167 -5.50 5.21 19.06
C VAL A 167 -5.83 5.86 17.71
N PRO A 168 -5.81 5.11 16.58
CA PRO A 168 -5.98 5.68 15.24
C PRO A 168 -7.35 6.34 15.00
N SER A 169 -8.40 5.90 15.70
CA SER A 169 -9.72 6.53 15.67
C SER A 169 -10.51 6.19 16.92
N LYS A 170 -11.50 7.02 17.27
CA LYS A 170 -12.45 6.70 18.36
C LYS A 170 -13.16 5.36 18.13
N SER A 171 -13.49 5.03 16.88
CA SER A 171 -14.13 3.75 16.51
C SER A 171 -13.25 2.52 16.69
N LYS A 172 -11.92 2.69 16.71
CA LYS A 172 -10.95 1.62 16.95
C LYS A 172 -10.52 1.54 18.42
N PHE A 173 -11.22 2.26 19.31
CA PHE A 173 -10.97 2.16 20.74
C PHE A 173 -11.46 0.81 21.26
N ASN A 174 -10.58 0.07 21.92
CA ASN A 174 -10.91 -1.21 22.54
C ASN A 174 -10.72 -1.08 24.06
N SER A 175 -11.83 -1.10 24.81
CA SER A 175 -11.81 -0.96 26.28
C SER A 175 -11.03 -2.05 27.01
N LYS A 176 -10.75 -3.20 26.37
CA LYS A 176 -9.90 -4.25 26.94
C LYS A 176 -8.40 -3.99 26.75
N ARG A 177 -8.02 -3.19 25.76
CA ARG A 177 -6.61 -2.93 25.39
C ARG A 177 -6.16 -1.51 25.70
N HIS A 178 -7.09 -0.56 25.77
CA HIS A 178 -6.80 0.85 25.97
C HIS A 178 -7.33 1.28 27.34
N ILE A 179 -6.56 2.13 28.02
CA ILE A 179 -6.91 2.66 29.34
C ILE A 179 -8.19 3.47 29.22
N THR A 180 -9.23 3.09 29.95
CA THR A 180 -10.44 3.87 30.17
C THR A 180 -10.25 4.78 31.38
N GLN A 181 -10.76 6.00 31.31
CA GLN A 181 -10.91 6.87 32.49
C GLN A 181 -11.98 6.33 33.44
#